data_AF-G0NSZ0-F1
#
_entry.id   AF-G0NSZ0-F1
#
_cell.length_a   1.000
_cell.length_b   1.000
_cell.length_c   1.000
_cell.angle_alpha   90.00
_cell.angle_beta   90.00
_cell.angle_gamma   90.00
#
_symmetry.space_group_name_H-M   'P 1'
#
loop_
_entity.id
_entity.type
_entity.pdbx_description
1 polymer ?
#
loop_
_entity_poly.entity_id
_entity_poly.type
_entity_poly.pdbx_seq_one_letter_code
_entity_poly.pdbx_strand_id
1 'polypeptide(L)'
;MENKLHYIPLVLTNAALAVSTLGFIYYGVTNILLRTENEWTTIVPCWMFVQILLILIERILFWRQEFGQVYFTGMVKYFYIGWRIFTFLSSLLGTFLLFFLVLASVSDAPMSSLFAAGFIFGLLTTIIYSCIFIKAIVDFFILKNDASSDHTLIIPV
;
A
#
# COMPACT_ATOMS: atom_id res chain seq x y z
N MET A 1 22.68 -6.28 -19.83
CA MET A 1 21.85 -5.05 -19.86
C MET A 1 20.41 -5.30 -19.38
N GLU A 2 20.08 -6.49 -18.87
CA GLU A 2 18.71 -6.91 -18.51
C GLU A 2 18.20 -6.38 -17.15
N ASN A 3 19.05 -5.80 -16.31
CA ASN A 3 18.62 -5.37 -14.97
C ASN A 3 17.79 -4.08 -14.95
N LYS A 4 17.81 -3.22 -15.98
CA LYS A 4 17.16 -1.90 -15.91
C LYS A 4 15.64 -1.95 -15.92
N LEU A 5 15.03 -2.94 -16.59
CA LEU A 5 13.58 -3.01 -16.74
C LEU A 5 12.87 -3.34 -15.42
N HIS A 6 13.52 -4.10 -14.53
CA HIS A 6 12.95 -4.48 -13.24
C HIS A 6 12.90 -3.31 -12.24
N TYR A 7 13.73 -2.29 -12.42
CA TYR A 7 13.74 -1.10 -11.54
C TYR A 7 12.64 -0.09 -11.86
N ILE A 8 12.18 -0.03 -13.11
CA ILE A 8 11.14 0.93 -13.55
C ILE A 8 9.85 0.80 -12.73
N PRO A 9 9.23 -0.38 -12.58
CA PRO A 9 8.00 -0.50 -11.79
C PRO A 9 8.25 -0.19 -10.31
N LEU A 10 9.42 -0.55 -9.77
CA LEU A 10 9.79 -0.23 -8.38
C LEU A 10 9.86 1.29 -8.17
N VAL A 11 10.56 2.01 -9.05
CA VAL A 11 10.67 3.46 -8.99
C VAL A 11 9.31 4.13 -9.14
N LEU A 12 8.47 3.65 -10.07
CA LEU A 12 7.13 4.20 -10.29
C LEU A 12 6.23 4.01 -9.07
N THR A 13 6.22 2.80 -8.48
CA THR A 13 5.48 2.50 -7.25
C THR A 13 5.97 3.36 -6.08
N ASN A 14 7.28 3.58 -5.98
CA ASN A 14 7.87 4.40 -4.92
C ASN A 14 7.52 5.88 -5.09
N ALA A 15 7.56 6.40 -6.32
CA ALA A 15 7.15 7.75 -6.64
C ALA A 15 5.65 7.96 -6.34
N ALA A 16 4.80 7.03 -6.74
CA ALA A 16 3.36 7.10 -6.49
C ALA A 16 3.05 7.09 -4.98
N LEU A 17 3.70 6.23 -4.21
CA LEU A 17 3.53 6.19 -2.75
C LEU A 17 4.06 7.46 -2.06
N ALA A 18 5.15 8.04 -2.56
CA ALA A 18 5.64 9.33 -2.07
C ALA A 18 4.64 10.46 -2.35
N VAL A 19 4.06 10.51 -3.56
CA VAL A 19 3.01 11.49 -3.91
C VAL A 19 1.78 11.31 -3.02
N SER A 20 1.31 10.07 -2.83
CA SER A 20 0.18 9.79 -1.93
C SER A 20 0.48 10.23 -0.49
N THR A 21 1.69 9.94 0.01
CA THR A 21 2.11 10.33 1.37
C THR A 21 2.13 11.84 1.54
N LEU A 22 2.72 12.57 0.59
CA LEU A 22 2.75 14.03 0.61
C LEU A 22 1.34 14.63 0.50
N GLY A 23 0.49 14.06 -0.35
CA GLY A 23 -0.93 14.43 -0.46
C GLY A 23 -1.65 14.24 0.87
N PHE A 24 -1.48 13.09 1.51
CA PHE A 24 -2.06 12.80 2.82
C PHE A 24 -1.59 13.80 3.90
N ILE A 25 -0.29 14.14 3.92
CA ILE A 25 0.26 15.09 4.89
C ILE A 25 -0.33 16.48 4.65
N TYR A 26 -0.30 16.96 3.40
CA TYR A 26 -0.82 18.28 3.05
C TYR A 26 -2.28 18.44 3.44
N TYR A 27 -3.14 17.51 3.02
CA TYR A 27 -4.58 17.58 3.31
C TYR A 27 -4.91 17.29 4.79
N GLY A 28 -4.20 16.35 5.42
CA GLY A 28 -4.40 16.03 6.83
C GLY A 28 -4.00 17.18 7.76
N VAL A 29 -2.82 17.77 7.56
CA VAL A 29 -2.32 18.88 8.39
C VAL A 29 -3.15 20.14 8.19
N THR A 30 -3.47 20.52 6.95
CA THR A 30 -4.27 21.73 6.68
C THR A 30 -5.65 21.64 7.32
N ASN A 31 -6.29 20.47 7.34
CA ASN A 31 -7.62 20.34 7.92
C ASN A 31 -7.60 20.22 9.46
N ILE A 32 -6.61 19.55 10.05
CA ILE A 32 -6.47 19.50 11.52
C ILE A 32 -6.12 20.89 12.10
N LEU A 33 -5.23 21.63 11.45
CA LEU A 33 -4.78 22.93 11.96
C LEU A 33 -5.76 24.07 11.68
N LEU A 34 -6.56 23.99 10.60
CA LEU A 34 -7.41 25.11 10.15
C LEU A 34 -8.91 24.91 10.38
N ARG A 35 -9.38 23.71 10.74
CA ARG A 35 -10.82 23.46 10.95
C ARG A 35 -11.08 22.66 12.23
N THR A 36 -11.77 23.30 13.17
CA THR A 36 -12.24 22.76 14.46
C THR A 36 -13.70 22.31 14.45
N GLU A 37 -14.36 22.27 13.29
CA GLU A 37 -15.79 22.00 13.21
C GLU A 37 -16.06 20.66 12.52
N ASN A 38 -16.66 19.75 13.31
CA ASN A 38 -17.27 18.46 12.99
C ASN A 38 -16.39 17.20 13.24
N GLU A 39 -16.96 16.21 13.95
CA GLU A 39 -16.27 14.98 14.38
C GLU A 39 -15.86 14.11 13.18
N TRP A 40 -16.70 14.07 12.14
CA TRP A 40 -16.49 13.28 10.92
C TRP A 40 -15.32 13.78 10.07
N THR A 41 -15.05 15.09 10.10
CA THR A 41 -13.89 15.70 9.41
C THR A 41 -12.56 15.43 10.12
N THR A 42 -12.58 14.90 11.34
CA THR A 42 -11.37 14.50 12.08
C THR A 42 -10.98 13.05 11.80
N ILE A 43 -11.95 12.18 11.52
CA ILE A 43 -11.72 10.76 11.23
C ILE A 43 -10.88 10.59 9.96
N VAL A 44 -11.18 11.36 8.91
CA VAL A 44 -10.48 11.27 7.62
C VAL A 44 -8.99 11.62 7.75
N PRO A 45 -8.60 12.79 8.30
CA PRO A 45 -7.21 13.09 8.58
C PRO A 45 -6.52 12.05 9.46
N CYS A 46 -7.16 11.60 10.55
CA CYS A 46 -6.59 10.58 11.43
C CYS A 46 -6.24 9.29 10.68
N TRP A 47 -7.14 8.82 9.82
CA TRP A 47 -6.87 7.65 8.99
C TRP A 47 -5.76 7.90 7.96
N MET A 48 -5.73 9.09 7.34
CA MET A 48 -4.64 9.49 6.42
C MET A 48 -3.27 9.44 7.15
N PHE A 49 -3.20 9.91 8.40
CA PHE A 49 -1.98 9.81 9.23
C PHE A 49 -1.58 8.37 9.54
N VAL A 50 -2.55 7.49 9.84
CA VAL A 50 -2.27 6.06 10.03
C VAL A 50 -1.66 5.46 8.75
N GLN A 51 -2.22 5.75 7.57
CA GLN A 51 -1.66 5.27 6.31
C GLN A 51 -0.25 5.80 6.05
N ILE A 52 -0.02 7.10 6.29
CA ILE A 52 1.32 7.70 6.19
C ILE A 52 2.32 6.94 7.06
N LEU A 53 1.98 6.69 8.33
CA LEU A 53 2.85 5.98 9.25
C LEU A 53 3.15 4.55 8.78
N LEU A 54 2.14 3.82 8.31
CA LEU A 54 2.34 2.45 7.79
C LEU A 54 3.26 2.42 6.57
N ILE A 55 3.05 3.34 5.63
CA ILE A 55 3.89 3.45 4.43
C ILE A 55 5.32 3.86 4.82
N LEU A 56 5.48 4.84 5.71
CA LEU A 56 6.81 5.29 6.15
C LEU A 56 7.57 4.20 6.90
N ILE A 57 6.92 3.47 7.80
CA ILE A 57 7.53 2.35 8.52
C ILE A 57 7.97 1.28 7.51
N GLU A 58 7.13 0.94 6.53
CA GLU A 58 7.51 0.00 5.46
C GLU A 58 8.76 0.48 4.73
N ARG A 59 8.79 1.76 4.35
CA ARG A 59 9.94 2.35 3.65
C ARG A 59 11.19 2.30 4.48
N ILE A 60 11.14 2.69 5.75
CA ILE A 60 12.32 2.72 6.62
C ILE A 60 12.86 1.30 6.84
N LEU A 61 11.98 0.34 7.13
CA LEU A 61 12.39 -1.03 7.46
C LEU A 61 12.92 -1.79 6.24
N PHE A 62 12.32 -1.58 5.06
CA PHE A 62 12.54 -2.44 3.90
C PHE A 62 13.21 -1.75 2.71
N TRP A 63 13.51 -0.45 2.80
CA TRP A 63 14.24 0.30 1.76
C TRP A 63 15.51 -0.40 1.30
N ARG A 64 16.37 -0.86 2.23
CA ARG A 64 17.64 -1.53 1.86
C ARG A 64 17.43 -2.86 1.14
N GLN A 65 16.30 -3.52 1.37
CA GLN A 65 15.99 -4.82 0.80
C GLN A 65 15.46 -4.69 -0.63
N GLU A 66 14.70 -3.63 -0.93
CA GLU A 66 14.19 -3.35 -2.28
C GLU A 66 15.29 -3.02 -3.30
N PHE A 67 16.44 -2.49 -2.86
CA PHE A 67 17.60 -2.20 -3.72
C PHE A 67 18.62 -3.35 -3.79
N GLY A 68 18.24 -4.56 -3.38
CA GLY A 68 19.05 -5.77 -3.57
C GLY A 68 20.33 -5.83 -2.74
N GLN A 69 20.46 -5.00 -1.69
CA GLN A 69 21.69 -4.92 -0.90
C GLN A 69 21.80 -5.96 0.23
N VAL A 70 20.74 -6.73 0.52
CA VAL A 70 20.77 -7.74 1.60
C VAL A 70 19.90 -8.95 1.24
N TYR A 71 20.46 -10.16 1.35
CA TYR A 71 19.72 -11.42 1.19
C TYR A 71 18.69 -11.59 2.31
N PHE A 72 17.46 -11.94 1.96
CA PHE A 72 16.40 -12.22 2.94
C PHE A 72 16.70 -13.51 3.72
N THR A 73 16.94 -13.42 5.03
CA THR A 73 16.67 -14.54 5.94
C THR A 73 15.17 -14.84 5.94
N GLY A 74 14.77 -16.12 5.92
CA GLY A 74 13.37 -16.55 5.74
C GLY A 74 12.34 -15.78 6.59
N MET A 75 12.61 -15.59 7.88
CA MET A 75 11.70 -14.85 8.79
C MET A 75 11.43 -13.40 8.34
N VAL A 76 12.45 -12.70 7.86
CA VAL A 76 12.33 -11.30 7.44
C VAL A 76 11.48 -11.19 6.17
N LYS A 77 11.52 -12.22 5.30
CA LYS A 77 10.72 -12.28 4.08
C LYS A 77 9.24 -12.44 4.40
N TYR A 78 8.91 -13.36 5.31
CA TYR A 78 7.54 -13.55 5.78
C TYR A 78 7.01 -12.32 6.51
N PHE A 79 7.83 -11.68 7.34
CA PHE A 79 7.47 -10.44 8.02
C PHE A 79 7.19 -9.31 7.02
N TYR A 80 8.04 -9.13 6.01
CA TYR A 80 7.83 -8.14 4.94
C TYR A 80 6.52 -8.37 4.17
N ILE A 81 6.24 -9.61 3.77
CA ILE A 81 4.99 -9.96 3.09
C ILE A 81 3.79 -9.70 4.00
N GLY A 82 3.88 -10.11 5.27
CA GLY A 82 2.83 -9.88 6.27
C GLY A 82 2.55 -8.39 6.48
N TRP A 83 3.60 -7.56 6.56
CA TRP A 83 3.47 -6.12 6.67
C TRP A 83 2.74 -5.52 5.46
N ARG A 84 3.08 -5.95 4.25
CA ARG A 84 2.40 -5.50 3.03
C ARG A 84 0.92 -5.87 2.99
N ILE A 85 0.59 -7.09 3.43
CA ILE A 85 -0.81 -7.53 3.55
C ILE A 85 -1.55 -6.68 4.59
N PHE A 86 -0.91 -6.41 5.73
CA PHE A 86 -1.49 -5.57 6.78
C PHE A 86 -1.76 -4.14 6.28
N THR A 87 -0.78 -3.50 5.62
CA THR A 87 -0.96 -2.16 5.02
C THR A 87 -2.06 -2.17 3.96
N PHE A 88 -2.13 -3.20 3.11
CA PHE A 88 -3.20 -3.37 2.13
C PHE A 88 -4.58 -3.43 2.80
N LEU A 89 -4.76 -4.30 3.79
CA LEU A 89 -6.03 -4.46 4.51
C LEU A 89 -6.43 -3.18 5.24
N SER A 90 -5.47 -2.48 5.84
CA SER A 90 -5.70 -1.17 6.48
C SER A 90 -6.16 -0.11 5.48
N SER A 91 -5.52 -0.05 4.31
CA SER A 91 -5.88 0.85 3.22
C SER A 91 -7.27 0.55 2.68
N LEU A 92 -7.59 -0.73 2.48
CA LEU A 92 -8.89 -1.20 1.99
C LEU A 92 -10.01 -0.87 2.99
N LEU A 93 -9.82 -1.20 4.27
CA LEU A 93 -10.79 -0.89 5.32
C LEU A 93 -11.05 0.61 5.43
N GLY A 94 -9.99 1.41 5.39
CA GLY A 94 -10.08 2.85 5.40
C GLY A 94 -10.83 3.45 4.22
N THR A 95 -10.49 3.01 3.01
CA THR A 95 -11.15 3.45 1.77
C THR A 95 -12.63 3.07 1.79
N PHE A 96 -12.96 1.90 2.33
CA PHE A 96 -14.33 1.42 2.47
C PHE A 96 -15.13 2.21 3.51
N LEU A 97 -14.53 2.52 4.66
CA LEU A 97 -15.12 3.41 5.67
C LEU A 97 -15.37 4.81 5.08
N LEU A 98 -14.40 5.35 4.34
CA LEU A 98 -14.56 6.62 3.64
C LEU A 98 -15.70 6.56 2.63
N PHE A 99 -15.78 5.49 1.82
CA PHE A 99 -16.87 5.30 0.86
C PHE A 99 -18.26 5.35 1.51
N PHE A 100 -18.46 4.66 2.63
CA PHE A 100 -19.72 4.73 3.36
C PHE A 100 -20.00 6.10 3.94
N LEU A 101 -18.98 6.79 4.44
CA LEU A 101 -19.11 8.17 4.91
C LEU A 101 -19.50 9.10 3.75
N VAL A 102 -18.93 8.91 2.56
CA VAL A 102 -19.33 9.65 1.36
C VAL A 102 -20.80 9.41 1.07
N LEU A 103 -21.22 8.14 0.98
CA LEU A 103 -22.62 7.77 0.71
C LEU A 103 -23.59 8.36 1.73
N ALA A 104 -23.23 8.34 3.01
CA ALA A 104 -24.04 8.92 4.09
C ALA A 104 -24.08 10.46 4.02
N SER A 105 -23.04 11.12 3.52
CA SER A 105 -22.98 12.59 3.44
C SER A 105 -23.74 13.18 2.24
N VAL A 106 -23.93 12.41 1.16
CA VAL A 106 -24.60 12.85 -0.07
C VAL A 106 -26.07 13.18 0.15
N SER A 107 -26.70 12.70 1.23
CA SER A 107 -28.09 13.07 1.58
C SER A 107 -28.26 14.50 2.10
N ASP A 108 -27.23 15.09 2.72
CA ASP A 108 -27.44 16.26 3.59
C ASP A 108 -26.61 17.50 3.23
N ALA A 109 -25.49 17.39 2.51
CA ALA A 109 -24.68 18.55 2.12
C ALA A 109 -23.71 18.27 0.96
N PRO A 110 -23.23 19.30 0.22
CA PRO A 110 -22.16 19.13 -0.74
C PRO A 110 -20.90 18.59 -0.06
N MET A 111 -20.36 17.52 -0.62
CA MET A 111 -19.21 16.77 -0.11
C MET A 111 -17.99 17.68 0.09
N SER A 112 -17.34 17.59 1.26
CA SER A 112 -16.12 18.36 1.51
C SER A 112 -14.97 17.85 0.64
N SER A 113 -14.14 18.76 0.15
CA SER A 113 -12.96 18.45 -0.67
C SER A 113 -11.98 17.51 0.05
N LEU A 114 -11.95 17.55 1.39
CA LEU A 114 -11.14 16.65 2.22
C LEU A 114 -11.59 15.18 2.09
N PHE A 115 -12.91 14.91 2.12
CA PHE A 115 -13.42 13.55 1.93
C PHE A 115 -13.08 13.02 0.53
N ALA A 116 -13.23 13.85 -0.50
CA ALA A 116 -12.92 13.45 -1.87
C ALA A 116 -11.43 13.16 -2.04
N ALA A 117 -10.55 14.01 -1.51
CA ALA A 117 -9.11 13.80 -1.54
C ALA A 117 -8.71 12.52 -0.78
N GLY A 118 -9.21 12.35 0.46
CA GLY A 118 -8.95 11.15 1.26
C GLY A 118 -9.36 9.86 0.56
N PHE A 119 -10.54 9.86 -0.09
CA PHE A 119 -11.02 8.72 -0.86
C PHE A 119 -10.16 8.42 -2.09
N ILE A 120 -9.78 9.44 -2.88
CA ILE A 120 -8.92 9.28 -4.07
C ILE A 120 -7.56 8.72 -3.68
N PHE A 121 -6.90 9.29 -2.66
CA PHE A 121 -5.60 8.80 -2.21
C PHE A 121 -5.70 7.40 -1.58
N GLY A 122 -6.80 7.08 -0.90
CA GLY A 122 -7.07 5.74 -0.40
C GLY A 122 -7.25 4.70 -1.49
N LEU A 123 -8.02 5.02 -2.54
CA LEU A 123 -8.13 4.19 -3.73
C LEU A 123 -6.78 3.97 -4.40
N LEU A 124 -6.02 5.04 -4.62
CA LEU A 124 -4.68 4.97 -5.24
C LEU A 124 -3.76 4.04 -4.45
N THR A 125 -3.73 4.20 -3.13
CA THR A 125 -2.93 3.34 -2.23
C THR A 125 -3.39 1.89 -2.30
N THR A 126 -4.71 1.65 -2.26
CA THR A 126 -5.29 0.31 -2.36
C THR A 126 -4.97 -0.37 -3.70
N ILE A 127 -5.02 0.36 -4.81
CA ILE A 127 -4.65 -0.16 -6.15
C ILE A 127 -3.18 -0.55 -6.18
N ILE A 128 -2.28 0.33 -5.71
CA ILE A 128 -0.83 0.05 -5.68
C ILE A 128 -0.54 -1.22 -4.87
N TYR A 129 -1.10 -1.33 -3.66
CA TYR A 129 -0.90 -2.50 -2.82
C TYR A 129 -1.56 -3.77 -3.40
N SER A 130 -2.68 -3.64 -4.12
CA SER A 130 -3.29 -4.75 -4.86
C SER A 130 -2.35 -5.28 -5.94
N CYS A 131 -1.71 -4.39 -6.71
CA CYS A 131 -0.74 -4.78 -7.73
C CYS A 131 0.48 -5.50 -7.12
N ILE A 132 0.99 -4.98 -6.00
CA ILE A 132 2.10 -5.62 -5.25
C ILE A 132 1.69 -7.01 -4.76
N PHE A 133 0.48 -7.14 -4.23
CA PHE A 133 -0.06 -8.39 -3.71
C PHE A 133 -0.26 -9.45 -4.80
N ILE A 134 -0.86 -9.06 -5.94
CA ILE A 134 -1.03 -9.95 -7.10
C ILE A 134 0.33 -10.43 -7.60
N LYS A 135 1.32 -9.54 -7.72
CA LYS A 135 2.68 -9.92 -8.10
C LYS A 135 3.26 -10.96 -7.14
N ALA A 136 3.13 -10.74 -5.83
CA ALA A 136 3.62 -11.68 -4.81
C ALA A 136 2.95 -13.06 -4.91
N ILE A 137 1.65 -13.11 -5.22
CA ILE A 137 0.92 -14.38 -5.43
C ILE A 137 1.45 -15.10 -6.68
N VAL A 138 1.60 -14.39 -7.80
CA VAL A 138 2.09 -14.97 -9.05
C VAL A 138 3.50 -15.54 -8.87
N ASP A 139 4.40 -14.78 -8.25
CA ASP A 139 5.76 -15.23 -7.95
C ASP A 139 5.77 -16.49 -7.06
N PHE A 140 4.87 -16.57 -6.08
CA PHE A 140 4.72 -17.74 -5.22
C PHE A 140 4.25 -18.99 -6.00
N PHE A 141 3.31 -18.84 -6.93
CA PHE A 141 2.83 -19.95 -7.75
C PHE A 141 3.90 -20.45 -8.74
N ILE A 142 4.67 -19.54 -9.35
CA ILE A 142 5.77 -19.89 -10.25
C ILE A 142 6.83 -20.71 -9.50
N LEU A 143 7.28 -20.24 -8.33
CA LEU A 143 8.25 -20.95 -7.50
C LEU A 143 7.78 -22.34 -7.06
N LYS A 144 6.48 -22.50 -6.78
CA LYS A 144 5.91 -23.81 -6.44
C LYS A 144 5.93 -24.78 -7.62
N ASN A 145 5.68 -24.28 -8.84
CA ASN A 145 5.72 -25.10 -10.04
C ASN A 145 7.15 -25.54 -10.40
N ASP A 146 8.14 -24.66 -10.23
CA ASP A 146 9.54 -24.98 -10.48
C ASP A 146 10.06 -26.03 -9.49
N ALA A 147 9.73 -25.91 -8.20
CA ALA A 147 10.06 -26.92 -7.19
C ALA A 147 9.37 -28.28 -7.41
N SER A 148 8.23 -28.30 -8.10
CA SER A 148 7.54 -29.53 -8.48
C SER A 148 8.16 -30.23 -9.69
N SER A 149 8.90 -29.50 -10.54
CA SER A 149 9.55 -30.04 -11.75
C SER A 149 10.88 -30.74 -11.46
N ASP A 150 11.53 -30.45 -10.33
CA ASP A 150 12.79 -31.10 -9.94
C ASP A 150 12.60 -32.50 -9.32
N HIS A 151 11.37 -32.91 -9.04
CA HIS A 151 11.06 -34.26 -8.53
C HIS A 151 10.74 -35.30 -9.61
N THR A 152 10.76 -34.95 -10.90
CA THR A 152 10.48 -35.88 -12.02
C THR A 152 11.71 -36.40 -12.77
N LEU A 153 12.93 -36.07 -12.33
CA LEU A 153 14.19 -36.48 -12.97
C LEU A 153 15.06 -37.39 -12.08
N ILE A 154 14.47 -38.46 -11.54
CA ILE A 154 15.23 -39.66 -11.11
C ILE A 154 14.41 -40.91 -11.50
N ILE A 155 14.60 -41.40 -12.73
CA ILE A 155 14.40 -42.82 -13.04
C ILE A 155 15.72 -43.28 -13.66
N PRO A 156 16.57 -44.04 -12.95
CA PRO A 156 17.66 -44.75 -13.57
C PRO A 156 17.08 -46.02 -14.22
N VAL A 157 17.21 -46.13 -15.53
CA VAL A 157 17.18 -47.41 -16.25
C VAL A 157 18.40 -47.46 -17.16
#